data_AF-A0A7C6ZKH7-F1
#
_entry.id   AF-A0A7C6ZKH7-F1
#
_cell.length_a   1.000
_cell.length_b   1.000
_cell.length_c   1.000
_cell.angle_alpha   90.00
_cell.angle_beta   90.00
_cell.angle_gamma   90.00
#
_symmetry.space_group_name_H-M   'P 1'
#
loop_
_entity.id
_entity.type
_entity.pdbx_description
1 polymer ?
#
loop_
_entity_poly.entity_id
_entity_poly.type
_entity_poly.pdbx_seq_one_letter_code
_entity_poly.pdbx_strand_id
1 'polypeptide(L)' 'TNTELLEKIICNNLGTKEFFINKAIGWSLREYSKVNPDWVREFLKKYESKLAKLSIREASKYL' A
#
# COMPACT_ATOMS: atom_id res chain seq x y z
N THR A 1 -5.47 13.41 -5.32
CA THR A 1 -4.58 12.27 -5.66
C THR A 1 -5.29 11.37 -6.64
N ASN A 2 -4.61 10.90 -7.69
CA ASN A 2 -5.16 9.91 -8.62
C ASN A 2 -4.94 8.51 -8.04
N THR A 3 -5.97 7.93 -7.43
CA THR A 3 -5.93 6.60 -6.78
C THR A 3 -5.73 5.47 -7.77
N GLU A 4 -6.25 5.58 -8.99
CA GLU A 4 -6.05 4.60 -10.05
C GLU A 4 -4.56 4.50 -10.44
N LEU A 5 -3.89 5.65 -10.57
CA LEU A 5 -2.46 5.69 -10.85
C LEU A 5 -1.64 5.11 -9.68
N LEU A 6 -2.00 5.44 -8.44
CA LEU A 6 -1.33 4.89 -7.25
C LEU A 6 -1.47 3.36 -7.19
N GLU A 7 -2.70 2.85 -7.36
CA GLU A 7 -2.98 1.41 -7.40
C GLU A 7 -2.19 0.72 -8.52
N LYS A 8 -2.16 1.30 -9.72
CA LYS A 8 -1.41 0.74 -10.86
C LYS A 8 0.09 0.63 -10.56
N ILE A 9 0.69 1.68 -9.98
CA ILE A 9 2.12 1.68 -9.63
C ILE A 9 2.41 0.61 -8.57
N ILE A 10 1.59 0.51 -7.53
CA ILE A 10 1.80 -0.49 -6.47
C ILE A 10 1.63 -1.90 -7.05
N CYS A 11 0.58 -2.14 -7.83
CA CYS A 11 0.31 -3.44 -8.46
C CYS A 11 1.47 -3.94 -9.32
N ASN A 12 2.13 -3.06 -10.08
CA ASN A 12 3.29 -3.41 -10.89
C ASN A 12 4.53 -3.82 -10.08
N ASN A 13 4.53 -3.54 -8.77
CA ASN A 13 5.65 -3.81 -7.87
C ASN A 13 5.32 -4.89 -6.81
N LEU A 14 4.11 -5.48 -6.86
CA LEU A 14 3.73 -6.55 -5.92
C LEU A 14 4.60 -7.79 -6.10
N GLY A 15 4.80 -8.53 -5.00
CA GLY A 15 5.62 -9.75 -5.00
C GLY A 15 7.13 -9.51 -5.06
N THR A 16 7.60 -8.26 -5.13
CA THR A 16 9.03 -7.95 -5.05
C THR A 16 9.62 -8.30 -3.68
N LYS A 17 10.88 -8.75 -3.67
CA LYS A 17 11.67 -8.97 -2.45
C LYS A 17 12.49 -7.74 -2.05
N GLU A 18 12.46 -6.68 -2.87
CA GLU A 18 13.22 -5.46 -2.63
C GLU A 18 12.70 -4.69 -1.41
N PHE A 19 13.57 -4.51 -0.41
CA PHE A 19 13.21 -3.88 0.86
C PHE A 19 12.69 -2.45 0.69
N PHE A 20 13.39 -1.63 -0.09
CA PHE A 20 13.03 -0.21 -0.25
C PHE A 20 11.74 -0.01 -1.03
N ILE A 21 11.43 -0.88 -2.00
CA ILE A 21 10.15 -0.83 -2.73
C ILE A 21 9.00 -1.17 -1.77
N ASN A 22 9.13 -2.26 -1.01
CA ASN A 22 8.10 -2.66 -0.05
C ASN A 22 7.89 -1.59 1.04
N LYS A 23 8.95 -0.92 1.48
CA LYS A 23 8.87 0.19 2.43
C LYS A 23 8.19 1.42 1.81
N ALA A 24 8.53 1.78 0.58
CA ALA A 24 7.93 2.90 -0.14
C ALA A 24 6.41 2.69 -0.34
N ILE A 25 5.98 1.49 -0.74
CA ILE A 25 4.56 1.13 -0.86
C ILE A 25 3.83 1.39 0.47
N GLY A 26 4.38 0.88 1.58
CA GLY A 26 3.78 1.05 2.90
C GLY A 26 3.65 2.52 3.30
N TRP A 27 4.68 3.33 3.05
CA TRP A 27 4.66 4.76 3.34
C TRP A 27 3.69 5.54 2.44
N SER A 28 3.64 5.26 1.15
CA SER A 28 2.68 5.91 0.25
C SER A 28 1.24 5.64 0.66
N LEU A 29 0.91 4.40 1.04
CA LEU A 29 -0.42 4.04 1.55
C LEU A 29 -0.72 4.68 2.90
N ARG A 30 0.25 4.72 3.83
CA ARG A 30 0.11 5.37 5.13
C ARG A 30 -0.09 6.88 5.03
N GLU A 31 0.60 7.54 4.10
CA GLU A 31 0.39 8.97 3.87
C GLU A 31 -0.97 9.22 3.24
N TYR A 32 -1.41 8.36 2.32
CA TYR A 32 -2.71 8.50 1.69
C TYR A 32 -3.89 8.17 2.62
N SER A 33 -3.70 7.32 3.64
CA SER A 33 -4.75 7.01 4.61
C SER A 33 -5.20 8.23 5.43
N LYS A 34 -4.36 9.27 5.55
CA LYS A 34 -4.73 10.57 6.14
C LYS A 34 -5.79 11.32 5.31
N VAL A 35 -5.89 11.01 4.02
CA VAL A 35 -6.84 11.63 3.08
C VAL A 35 -8.06 10.74 2.87
N ASN A 36 -7.85 9.44 2.66
CA ASN A 36 -8.95 8.49 2.47
C ASN A 36 -8.60 7.13 3.11
N PRO A 37 -8.91 6.92 4.40
CA PRO A 37 -8.57 5.69 5.11
C PRO A 37 -9.38 4.49 4.63
N ASP A 38 -10.63 4.68 4.20
CA ASP A 38 -11.50 3.60 3.72
C ASP A 38 -10.94 2.97 2.45
N TRP A 39 -10.51 3.80 1.48
CA TRP A 39 -9.87 3.33 0.26
C TRP A 39 -8.60 2.52 0.56
N VAL A 40 -7.78 2.95 1.53
CA VAL A 40 -6.58 2.19 1.91
C VAL A 40 -6.95 0.87 2.57
N ARG A 41 -7.98 0.81 3.42
CA ARG A 41 -8.45 -0.47 4.00
C ARG A 41 -8.94 -1.43 2.92
N GLU A 42 -9.70 -0.94 1.94
CA GLU A 42 -10.14 -1.75 0.80
C GLU A 42 -8.97 -2.24 -0.05
N PHE A 43 -8.00 -1.36 -0.33
CA PHE A 43 -6.78 -1.72 -1.05
C PHE A 43 -6.00 -2.82 -0.34
N LEU A 44 -5.78 -2.68 0.98
CA LEU A 44 -5.06 -3.67 1.77
C LEU A 44 -5.79 -5.02 1.78
N LYS A 45 -7.12 -5.04 1.94
CA LYS A 45 -7.91 -6.27 1.87
C LYS A 45 -7.83 -6.92 0.49
N LYS A 46 -7.93 -6.12 -0.58
CA LYS A 46 -7.90 -6.60 -1.97
C LYS A 46 -6.57 -7.26 -2.34
N TYR A 47 -5.45 -6.75 -1.81
CA TYR A 47 -4.10 -7.18 -2.17
C TYR A 47 -3.32 -7.85 -1.03
N GLU A 48 -3.98 -8.23 0.06
CA GLU A 48 -3.35 -8.75 1.28
C GLU A 48 -2.38 -9.91 1.00
N SER A 49 -2.78 -10.85 0.15
CA SER A 49 -1.98 -12.03 -0.20
C SER A 49 -0.76 -11.73 -1.07
N LYS A 50 -0.70 -10.56 -1.71
CA LYS A 50 0.36 -10.16 -2.65
C LYS A 50 1.29 -9.09 -2.08
N LEU A 51 0.84 -8.36 -1.05
CA LEU A 51 1.63 -7.35 -0.37
C LEU A 51 2.66 -8.00 0.56
N ALA A 52 3.84 -7.40 0.64
CA ALA A 52 4.79 -7.77 1.67
C ALA A 52 4.24 -7.44 3.06
N LYS A 53 4.49 -8.31 4.04
CA LYS A 53 4.09 -8.10 5.45
C LYS A 53 4.55 -6.73 5.99
N LEU A 54 5.73 -6.27 5.55
CA LEU A 54 6.26 -4.94 5.88
C LEU A 54 5.35 -3.83 5.36
N SER A 55 4.93 -3.89 4.09
CA SER A 55 4.07 -2.88 3.47
C SER A 55 2.72 -2.79 4.19
N ILE A 56 2.12 -3.93 4.54
CA ILE A 56 0.85 -3.98 5.29
C ILE A 56 1.03 -3.30 6.65
N ARG A 57 2.06 -3.68 7.41
CA ARG A 57 2.33 -3.13 8.75
C ARG A 57 2.57 -1.61 8.73
N GLU A 58 3.30 -1.12 7.74
CA GLU A 58 3.55 0.32 7.59
C GLU A 58 2.27 1.06 7.18
N ALA A 59 1.51 0.53 6.22
CA ALA A 59 0.27 1.13 5.71
C ALA A 59 -0.84 1.20 6.77
N SER A 60 -0.97 0.18 7.62
CA SER A 60 -2.04 0.05 8.61
C SER A 60 -1.78 0.78 9.93
N LYS A 61 -0.68 1.53 10.06
CA LYS A 61 -0.27 2.15 11.33
C LYS A 61 -1.31 3.12 11.92
N TYR A 62 -2.17 3.70 11.09
CA TYR A 62 -3.18 4.71 11.47
C TYR A 62 -4.59 4.37 10.97
N LEU A 63 -4.85 3.12 10.59
CA LEU A 63 -6.12 2.67 10.02
C LEU A 63 -7.07 2.05 11.04
#